data_AF-D3DAS5-F1
#
_entry.id   AF-D3DAS5-F1
#
_cell.length_a   1.000
_cell.length_b   1.000
_cell.length_c   1.000
_cell.angle_alpha   90.00
_cell.angle_beta   90.00
_cell.angle_gamma   90.00
#
_symmetry.space_group_name_H-M   'P 1'
#
loop_
_entity.id
_entity.type
_entity.pdbx_description
1 polymer ?
#
loop_
_entity_poly.entity_id
_entity_poly.type
_entity_poly.pdbx_seq_one_letter_code
_entity_poly.pdbx_strand_id
1 'polypeptide(L)'
;METTGLWPARDRVLSVAVVLTAPDGAVQGRWSTLLDPGCDPGPVHIHGLTRERLAGSPTFAAVVDELSELLAGRVLVAHNAAFDWRMLAGEALRIGRTLPVEWRLCTLTLASRLGLELASLRLAALAEHWGVTQRRAHDAEDDAEVLAALLPRILSRAAEQFLELPLTRCGVERDGVAVYPPRYSAAGRPPPCGYRNPGPLAPGAPLVQGMRVVFTGPTRTERGALVDRAAAAGLEVTASVSRRTSLLVTNEKHGATRKARAAAQLGIPTRDEGEFLALLEAVAPGVPEATTLAPA
;
A
#
# COMPACT_ATOMS: atom_id res chain seq x y z
N MET A 1 -1.44 8.14 -6.63
CA MET A 1 -2.62 7.40 -7.14
C MET A 1 -3.63 7.34 -6.01
N GLU A 2 -4.93 7.49 -6.32
CA GLU A 2 -6.02 7.35 -5.35
C GLU A 2 -6.89 6.12 -5.66
N THR A 3 -7.52 5.55 -4.64
CA THR A 3 -8.18 4.23 -4.73
C THR A 3 -9.37 4.11 -3.79
N THR A 4 -10.35 3.25 -4.11
CA THR A 4 -11.52 2.99 -3.25
C THR A 4 -11.17 2.30 -1.93
N GLY A 5 -9.98 1.71 -1.83
CA GLY A 5 -9.51 0.96 -0.68
C GLY A 5 -8.12 0.39 -0.90
N LEU A 6 -7.75 -0.65 -0.15
CA LEU A 6 -6.36 -1.11 -0.07
C LEU A 6 -6.08 -2.43 -0.82
N TRP A 7 -7.12 -3.08 -1.34
CA TRP A 7 -7.07 -4.48 -1.78
C TRP A 7 -7.36 -4.60 -3.27
N PRO A 8 -6.35 -4.92 -4.10
CA PRO A 8 -6.53 -4.92 -5.56
C PRO A 8 -7.53 -5.95 -6.08
N ALA A 9 -8.04 -6.86 -5.23
CA ALA A 9 -9.03 -7.86 -5.62
C ALA A 9 -10.41 -7.26 -5.77
N ARG A 10 -10.69 -6.24 -4.97
CA ARG A 10 -12.01 -5.60 -4.88
C ARG A 10 -11.96 -4.11 -5.15
N ASP A 11 -10.88 -3.47 -4.69
CA ASP A 11 -10.76 -2.02 -4.70
C ASP A 11 -10.27 -1.57 -6.08
N ARG A 12 -10.75 -0.39 -6.46
CA ARG A 12 -10.56 0.20 -7.78
C ARG A 12 -9.65 1.41 -7.71
N VAL A 13 -8.93 1.67 -8.79
CA VAL A 13 -8.19 2.91 -8.94
C VAL A 13 -9.13 4.04 -9.35
N LEU A 14 -9.03 5.18 -8.69
CA LEU A 14 -9.89 6.36 -8.89
C LEU A 14 -9.16 7.51 -9.60
N SER A 15 -7.85 7.59 -9.43
CA SER A 15 -7.03 8.58 -10.12
C SER A 15 -5.59 8.09 -10.23
N VAL A 16 -5.00 8.33 -11.39
CA VAL A 16 -3.59 8.04 -11.68
C VAL A 16 -2.95 9.32 -12.19
N ALA A 17 -1.73 9.59 -11.72
CA ALA A 17 -0.89 10.64 -12.26
C ALA A 17 0.52 10.09 -12.43
N VAL A 18 1.17 10.50 -13.51
CA VAL A 18 2.52 10.10 -13.92
C VAL A 18 3.30 11.36 -14.24
N VAL A 19 4.46 11.52 -13.61
CA VAL A 19 5.46 12.54 -13.95
C VAL A 19 6.67 11.81 -14.52
N LEU A 20 6.95 12.06 -15.80
CA LEU A 20 8.11 11.50 -16.47
C LEU A 20 9.34 12.34 -16.10
N THR A 21 10.39 11.68 -15.62
CA THR A 21 11.66 12.32 -15.24
C THR A 21 12.82 11.72 -16.01
N ALA A 22 13.72 12.58 -16.46
CA ALA A 22 15.01 12.20 -17.03
C ALA A 22 15.98 11.75 -15.91
N PRO A 23 17.09 11.07 -16.24
CA PRO A 23 18.08 10.62 -15.24
C PRO A 23 18.69 11.76 -14.39
N ASP A 24 18.72 12.99 -14.91
CA ASP A 24 19.17 14.19 -14.19
C ASP A 24 18.08 14.82 -13.29
N GLY A 25 16.89 14.21 -13.26
CA GLY A 25 15.74 14.70 -12.52
C GLY A 25 14.88 15.72 -13.26
N ALA A 26 15.21 16.10 -14.50
CA ALA A 26 14.39 17.03 -15.27
C ALA A 26 13.03 16.42 -15.64
N VAL A 27 11.96 17.17 -15.43
CA VAL A 27 10.60 16.72 -15.79
C VAL A 27 10.42 16.81 -17.31
N GLN A 28 10.09 15.67 -17.93
CA GLN A 28 9.90 15.55 -19.38
C GLN A 28 8.44 15.57 -19.79
N GLY A 29 7.52 15.23 -18.88
CA GLY A 29 6.10 15.14 -19.20
C GLY A 29 5.25 14.87 -17.98
N ARG A 30 3.96 15.18 -18.11
CA ARG A 30 2.94 14.98 -17.08
C ARG A 30 1.71 14.38 -17.74
N TRP A 31 1.13 13.40 -17.07
CA TRP A 31 -0.14 12.82 -17.47
C TRP A 31 -0.94 12.49 -16.23
N SER A 32 -2.23 12.75 -16.25
CA SER A 32 -3.12 12.41 -15.16
C SER A 32 -4.53 12.18 -15.66
N THR A 33 -5.27 11.36 -14.93
CA THR A 33 -6.67 11.13 -15.23
C THR A 33 -7.43 10.71 -13.96
N LEU A 34 -8.70 11.08 -13.91
CA LEU A 34 -9.68 10.45 -13.03
C LEU A 34 -10.20 9.19 -13.72
N LEU A 35 -10.63 8.22 -12.93
CA LEU A 35 -11.17 6.96 -13.43
C LEU A 35 -12.54 6.69 -12.86
N ASP A 36 -13.47 6.23 -13.70
CA ASP A 36 -14.73 5.67 -13.23
C ASP A 36 -14.48 4.26 -12.67
N PRO A 37 -14.64 4.05 -11.35
CA PRO A 37 -14.43 2.75 -10.72
C PRO A 37 -15.60 1.79 -10.95
N GLY A 38 -16.75 2.26 -11.47
CA GLY A 38 -17.98 1.48 -11.60
C GLY A 38 -18.57 1.01 -10.25
N CYS A 39 -18.07 1.52 -9.12
CA CYS A 39 -18.49 1.15 -7.78
C CYS A 39 -18.53 2.37 -6.84
N ASP A 40 -18.66 2.14 -5.53
CA ASP A 40 -18.52 3.20 -4.53
C ASP A 40 -17.07 3.72 -4.49
N PRO A 41 -16.82 5.05 -4.51
CA PRO A 41 -15.48 5.62 -4.44
C PRO A 41 -14.78 5.41 -3.08
N GLY A 42 -15.44 4.84 -2.08
CA GLY A 42 -14.82 4.51 -0.80
C GLY A 42 -14.63 5.74 0.09
N PRO A 43 -13.47 5.91 0.76
CA PRO A 43 -13.30 6.93 1.80
C PRO A 43 -13.07 8.33 1.22
N VAL A 44 -14.12 8.93 0.64
CA VAL A 44 -14.11 10.27 0.01
C VAL A 44 -13.50 11.35 0.89
N HIS A 45 -13.63 11.25 2.22
CA HIS A 45 -13.01 12.18 3.17
C HIS A 45 -11.48 12.19 3.17
N ILE A 46 -10.83 11.23 2.52
CA ILE A 46 -9.36 11.14 2.37
C ILE A 46 -8.92 11.88 1.11
N HIS A 47 -9.49 11.53 -0.05
CA HIS A 47 -9.02 11.96 -1.38
C HIS A 47 -9.96 12.97 -2.07
N GLY A 48 -11.14 13.26 -1.51
CA GLY A 48 -12.10 14.24 -2.04
C GLY A 48 -12.82 13.82 -3.34
N LEU A 49 -12.62 12.60 -3.84
CA LEU A 49 -13.22 12.13 -5.09
C LEU A 49 -14.61 11.54 -4.83
N THR A 50 -15.64 12.35 -5.04
CA THR A 50 -17.05 11.93 -4.96
C THR A 50 -17.49 11.21 -6.24
N ARG A 51 -18.63 10.51 -6.19
CA ARG A 51 -19.23 9.89 -7.39
C ARG A 51 -19.49 10.92 -8.48
N GLU A 52 -19.91 12.12 -8.12
CA GLU A 52 -20.21 13.22 -9.05
C GLU A 52 -18.94 13.74 -9.73
N ARG A 53 -17.81 13.80 -9.02
CA ARG A 53 -16.52 14.19 -9.61
C ARG A 53 -15.97 13.13 -10.58
N LEU A 54 -16.27 11.86 -10.34
CA LEU A 54 -15.81 10.75 -11.18
C LEU A 54 -16.76 10.49 -12.35
N ALA A 55 -17.97 11.05 -12.34
CA ALA A 55 -18.95 10.85 -13.38
C ALA A 55 -18.41 11.30 -14.75
N GLY A 56 -18.48 10.41 -15.75
CA GLY A 56 -17.98 10.68 -17.10
C GLY A 56 -16.47 10.49 -17.27
N SER A 57 -15.74 10.12 -16.21
CA SER A 57 -14.32 9.75 -16.30
C SER A 57 -14.15 8.44 -17.09
N PRO A 58 -13.03 8.24 -17.79
CA PRO A 58 -12.77 6.98 -18.49
C PRO A 58 -12.63 5.80 -17.51
N THR A 59 -12.87 4.58 -17.99
CA THR A 59 -12.52 3.38 -17.22
C THR A 59 -11.02 3.10 -17.32
N PHE A 60 -10.47 2.31 -16.40
CA PHE A 60 -9.07 1.87 -16.51
C PHE A 60 -8.77 1.20 -17.86
N ALA A 61 -9.70 0.41 -18.39
CA ALA A 61 -9.56 -0.25 -19.68
C ALA A 61 -9.37 0.72 -20.85
N ALA A 62 -9.93 1.93 -20.75
CA ALA A 62 -9.81 2.95 -21.79
C ALA A 62 -8.46 3.68 -21.76
N VAL A 63 -7.75 3.68 -20.62
CA VAL A 63 -6.48 4.40 -20.45
C VAL A 63 -5.26 3.49 -20.36
N VAL A 64 -5.45 2.17 -20.27
CA VAL A 64 -4.35 1.21 -20.02
C VAL A 64 -3.28 1.24 -21.11
N ASP A 65 -3.66 1.50 -22.36
CA ASP A 65 -2.73 1.55 -23.49
C ASP A 65 -1.80 2.77 -23.37
N GLU A 66 -2.37 3.97 -23.19
CA GLU A 66 -1.61 5.21 -22.95
C GLU A 66 -0.74 5.11 -21.69
N LEU A 67 -1.29 4.58 -20.58
CA LEU A 67 -0.53 4.35 -19.36
C LEU A 67 0.63 3.37 -19.58
N SER A 68 0.44 2.34 -20.40
CA SER A 68 1.49 1.37 -20.71
C SER A 68 2.64 2.01 -21.48
N GLU A 69 2.36 2.92 -22.42
CA GLU A 69 3.38 3.68 -23.16
C GLU A 69 4.21 4.58 -22.23
N LEU A 70 3.55 5.24 -21.28
CA LEU A 70 4.20 6.06 -20.27
C LEU A 70 5.11 5.24 -19.34
N LEU A 71 4.74 3.99 -19.05
CA LEU A 71 5.45 3.11 -18.12
C LEU A 71 6.54 2.26 -18.78
N ALA A 72 6.43 1.98 -20.08
CA ALA A 72 7.31 1.05 -20.79
C ALA A 72 8.79 1.48 -20.69
N GLY A 73 9.66 0.52 -20.35
CA GLY A 73 11.11 0.73 -20.28
C GLY A 73 11.58 1.64 -19.15
N ARG A 74 10.71 1.97 -18.18
CA ARG A 74 11.02 2.89 -17.07
C ARG A 74 10.91 2.19 -15.72
N VAL A 75 11.58 2.77 -14.72
CA VAL A 75 11.41 2.37 -13.32
C VAL A 75 10.19 3.09 -12.76
N LEU A 76 9.22 2.33 -12.24
CA LEU A 76 8.09 2.91 -11.52
C LEU A 76 8.54 3.42 -10.15
N VAL A 77 8.46 4.73 -9.94
CA VAL A 77 8.80 5.34 -8.65
C VAL A 77 7.54 5.78 -7.93
N ALA A 78 7.38 5.36 -6.67
CA ALA A 78 6.23 5.74 -5.84
C ALA A 78 6.60 5.80 -4.35
N HIS A 79 5.84 6.57 -3.58
CA HIS A 79 5.98 6.66 -2.13
C HIS A 79 5.08 5.61 -1.47
N ASN A 80 5.62 4.40 -1.24
CA ASN A 80 4.92 3.12 -0.98
C ASN A 80 4.62 2.31 -2.26
N ALA A 81 5.63 2.13 -3.11
CA ALA A 81 5.47 1.63 -4.48
C ALA A 81 4.78 0.26 -4.65
N ALA A 82 4.83 -0.66 -3.69
CA ALA A 82 4.08 -1.92 -3.78
C ALA A 82 2.58 -1.69 -3.73
N PHE A 83 2.13 -0.65 -3.03
CA PHE A 83 0.71 -0.30 -3.03
C PHE A 83 0.27 0.19 -4.41
N ASP A 84 1.00 1.13 -5.00
CA ASP A 84 0.70 1.61 -6.36
C ASP A 84 0.78 0.48 -7.38
N TRP A 85 1.86 -0.31 -7.35
CA TRP A 85 2.04 -1.42 -8.27
C TRP A 85 0.93 -2.46 -8.17
N ARG A 86 0.55 -2.91 -6.97
CA ARG A 86 -0.48 -3.96 -6.83
C ARG A 86 -1.84 -3.49 -7.31
N MET A 87 -2.19 -2.22 -7.12
CA MET A 87 -3.47 -1.67 -7.56
C MET A 87 -3.52 -1.55 -9.08
N LEU A 88 -2.45 -0.99 -9.68
CA LEU A 88 -2.32 -0.88 -11.14
C LEU A 88 -2.28 -2.26 -11.82
N ALA A 89 -1.49 -3.19 -11.29
CA ALA A 89 -1.44 -4.57 -11.78
C ALA A 89 -2.80 -5.26 -11.62
N GLY A 90 -3.49 -5.03 -10.51
CA GLY A 90 -4.84 -5.56 -10.27
C GLY A 90 -5.88 -5.03 -11.25
N GLU A 91 -5.84 -3.75 -11.62
CA GLU A 91 -6.70 -3.21 -12.69
C GLU A 91 -6.37 -3.82 -14.06
N ALA A 92 -5.09 -3.92 -14.43
CA ALA A 92 -4.68 -4.51 -15.70
C ALA A 92 -5.09 -5.99 -15.81
N LEU A 93 -4.92 -6.76 -14.75
CA LEU A 93 -5.28 -8.18 -14.71
C LEU A 93 -6.78 -8.41 -14.88
N ARG A 94 -7.64 -7.53 -14.35
CA ARG A 94 -9.10 -7.63 -14.50
C ARG A 94 -9.55 -7.57 -15.95
N ILE A 95 -8.77 -6.93 -16.81
CA ILE A 95 -9.06 -6.80 -18.24
C ILE A 95 -8.14 -7.71 -19.08
N GLY A 96 -7.51 -8.70 -18.46
CA GLY A 96 -6.66 -9.69 -19.15
C GLY A 96 -5.33 -9.11 -19.67
N ARG A 97 -4.83 -8.03 -19.07
CA ARG A 97 -3.59 -7.35 -19.48
C ARG A 97 -2.53 -7.38 -18.37
N THR A 98 -1.31 -7.04 -18.75
CA THR A 98 -0.17 -6.79 -17.85
C THR A 98 0.45 -5.45 -18.19
N LEU A 99 1.01 -4.75 -17.19
CA LEU A 99 1.71 -3.48 -17.43
C LEU A 99 3.20 -3.73 -17.71
N PRO A 100 3.82 -2.97 -18.63
CA PRO A 100 5.22 -3.15 -19.05
C PRO A 100 6.22 -2.50 -18.08
N VAL A 101 6.09 -2.79 -16.78
CA VAL A 101 7.00 -2.32 -15.73
C VAL A 101 7.81 -3.50 -15.24
N GLU A 102 9.14 -3.44 -15.35
CA GLU A 102 10.04 -4.49 -14.84
C GLU A 102 10.55 -4.18 -13.43
N TRP A 103 10.75 -2.90 -13.11
CA TRP A 103 11.37 -2.47 -11.86
C TRP A 103 10.59 -1.33 -11.22
N ARG A 104 10.57 -1.34 -9.89
CA ARG A 104 10.02 -0.24 -9.08
C ARG A 104 10.96 0.17 -7.96
N LEU A 105 10.91 1.45 -7.60
CA LEU A 105 11.64 2.04 -6.49
C LEU A 105 10.66 2.68 -5.51
N CYS A 106 10.77 2.29 -4.23
CA CYS A 106 9.96 2.84 -3.16
C CYS A 106 10.72 3.94 -2.41
N THR A 107 10.29 5.20 -2.53
CA THR A 107 10.97 6.33 -1.85
C THR A 107 10.79 6.30 -0.34
N LEU A 108 9.70 5.70 0.17
CA LEU A 108 9.52 5.46 1.60
C LEU A 108 10.58 4.49 2.14
N THR A 109 10.81 3.38 1.45
CA THR A 109 11.84 2.40 1.82
C THR A 109 13.23 3.04 1.75
N LEU A 110 13.53 3.78 0.68
CA LEU A 110 14.80 4.49 0.55
C LEU A 110 15.00 5.51 1.67
N ALA A 111 13.99 6.34 1.96
CA ALA A 111 14.04 7.33 3.05
C ALA A 111 14.25 6.67 4.42
N SER A 112 13.68 5.48 4.66
CA SER A 112 13.88 4.75 5.91
C SER A 112 15.33 4.29 6.14
N ARG A 113 16.12 4.16 5.06
CA ARG A 113 17.54 3.79 5.12
C ARG A 113 18.47 5.00 5.34
N LEU A 114 17.98 6.22 5.12
CA LEU A 114 18.79 7.45 5.21
C LEU A 114 19.05 7.94 6.65
N GLY A 115 18.39 7.34 7.64
CA GLY A 115 18.54 7.74 9.06
C GLY A 115 18.09 9.17 9.33
N LEU A 116 17.05 9.66 8.64
CA LEU A 116 16.53 11.02 8.82
C LEU A 116 15.95 11.20 10.23
N GLU A 117 16.26 12.32 10.88
CA GLU A 117 15.72 12.70 12.20
C GLU A 117 14.29 13.28 12.06
N LEU A 118 13.37 12.48 11.52
CA LEU A 118 11.98 12.87 11.31
C LEU A 118 11.03 11.99 12.14
N ALA A 119 9.99 12.62 12.70
CA ALA A 119 8.96 11.91 13.46
C ALA A 119 8.07 11.01 12.59
N SER A 120 8.09 11.21 11.27
CA SER A 120 7.29 10.48 10.28
C SER A 120 7.97 10.55 8.92
N LEU A 121 7.92 9.46 8.15
CA LEU A 121 8.42 9.42 6.77
C LEU A 121 7.30 9.46 5.73
N ARG A 122 6.11 9.94 6.09
CA ARG A 122 5.05 10.24 5.11
C ARG A 122 5.54 11.26 4.09
N LEU A 123 4.98 11.22 2.88
CA LEU A 123 5.32 12.14 1.79
C LEU A 123 5.35 13.60 2.24
N ALA A 124 4.32 14.05 2.97
CA ALA A 124 4.23 15.41 3.51
C ALA A 124 5.41 15.79 4.41
N ALA A 125 5.85 14.88 5.28
CA ALA A 125 6.96 15.13 6.20
C ALA A 125 8.31 15.17 5.46
N LEU A 126 8.46 14.34 4.42
CA LEU A 126 9.63 14.40 3.54
C LEU A 126 9.63 15.70 2.71
N ALA A 127 8.46 16.09 2.19
CA ALA A 127 8.28 17.32 1.43
C ALA A 127 8.71 18.53 2.26
N GLU A 128 8.22 18.63 3.50
CA GLU A 128 8.60 19.67 4.46
C GLU A 128 10.11 19.67 4.75
N HIS A 129 10.69 18.50 5.07
CA HIS A 129 12.11 18.36 5.37
C HIS A 129 13.03 18.91 4.26
N TRP A 130 12.62 18.74 3.00
CA TRP A 130 13.39 19.14 1.83
C TRP A 130 12.91 20.43 1.16
N GLY A 131 12.00 21.17 1.81
CA GLY A 131 11.48 22.44 1.30
C GLY A 131 10.65 22.32 0.01
N VAL A 132 10.01 21.17 -0.20
CA VAL A 132 9.07 20.95 -1.31
C VAL A 132 7.65 21.24 -0.81
N THR A 133 6.94 22.12 -1.50
CA THR A 133 5.56 22.46 -1.15
C THR A 133 4.59 21.40 -1.67
N GLN A 134 3.85 20.75 -0.77
CA GLN A 134 2.66 19.96 -1.08
C GLN A 134 1.42 20.85 -0.89
N ARG A 135 0.58 20.96 -1.92
CA ARG A 135 -0.61 21.81 -1.92
C ARG A 135 -1.88 21.05 -1.56
N ARG A 136 -1.99 19.80 -2.01
CA ARG A 136 -3.16 18.93 -1.85
C ARG A 136 -2.69 17.54 -1.49
N ALA A 137 -2.67 17.21 -0.19
CA ALA A 137 -2.40 15.85 0.22
C ALA A 137 -3.52 14.91 -0.23
N HIS A 138 -3.17 13.69 -0.67
CA HIS A 138 -4.11 12.70 -1.21
C HIS A 138 -4.76 13.14 -2.53
N ASP A 139 -4.02 13.91 -3.32
CA ASP A 139 -4.31 14.24 -4.71
C ASP A 139 -3.23 13.60 -5.58
N ALA A 140 -3.62 12.74 -6.51
CA ALA A 140 -2.65 11.93 -7.25
C ALA A 140 -1.63 12.79 -8.03
N GLU A 141 -2.05 13.91 -8.60
CA GLU A 141 -1.19 14.83 -9.34
C GLU A 141 -0.20 15.54 -8.42
N ASP A 142 -0.70 16.17 -7.36
CA ASP A 142 0.17 16.90 -6.43
C ASP A 142 1.16 15.97 -5.73
N ASP A 143 0.72 14.77 -5.34
CA ASP A 143 1.60 13.75 -4.76
C ASP A 143 2.68 13.29 -5.75
N ALA A 144 2.36 13.15 -7.04
CA ALA A 144 3.34 12.79 -8.07
C ALA A 144 4.34 13.91 -8.36
N GLU A 145 3.90 15.18 -8.38
CA GLU A 145 4.78 16.35 -8.52
C GLU A 145 5.72 16.48 -7.31
N VAL A 146 5.19 16.35 -6.10
CA VAL A 146 5.99 16.37 -4.87
C VAL A 146 7.01 15.25 -4.88
N LEU A 147 6.60 14.04 -5.27
CA LEU A 147 7.51 12.90 -5.38
C LEU A 147 8.61 13.14 -6.42
N ALA A 148 8.28 13.69 -7.59
CA ALA A 148 9.24 14.01 -8.65
C ALA A 148 10.25 15.07 -8.19
N ALA A 149 9.80 16.07 -7.43
CA ALA A 149 10.68 17.07 -6.84
C ALA A 149 11.56 16.47 -5.72
N LEU A 150 11.04 15.54 -4.92
CA LEU A 150 11.78 14.90 -3.84
C LEU A 150 12.81 13.88 -4.33
N LEU A 151 12.53 13.18 -5.43
CA LEU A 151 13.32 12.05 -5.89
C LEU A 151 14.82 12.39 -6.07
N PRO A 152 15.22 13.48 -6.76
CA PRO A 152 16.64 13.84 -6.88
C PRO A 152 17.31 14.06 -5.52
N ARG A 153 16.62 14.67 -4.56
CA ARG A 153 17.15 14.96 -3.22
C ARG A 153 17.39 13.67 -2.42
N ILE A 154 16.44 12.74 -2.48
CA ILE A 154 16.55 11.44 -1.82
C ILE A 154 17.68 10.61 -2.46
N LEU A 155 17.79 10.60 -3.79
CA LEU A 155 18.83 9.87 -4.51
C LEU A 155 20.22 10.44 -4.23
N SER A 156 20.41 11.76 -4.25
CA SER A 156 21.68 12.40 -3.90
C SER A 156 22.11 12.04 -2.48
N ARG A 157 21.19 12.09 -1.52
CA ARG A 157 21.49 11.73 -0.12
C ARG A 157 21.85 10.25 0.04
N ALA A 158 21.18 9.37 -0.70
CA ALA A 158 21.51 7.95 -0.74
C ALA A 158 22.90 7.69 -1.34
N ALA A 159 23.25 8.41 -2.41
CA ALA A 159 24.55 8.32 -3.05
C ALA A 159 25.69 8.80 -2.14
N GLU A 160 25.50 9.90 -1.42
CA GLU A 160 26.46 10.40 -0.40
C GLU A 160 26.76 9.36 0.70
N GLN A 161 25.78 8.50 1.00
CA GLN A 161 25.88 7.43 2.00
C GLN A 161 26.22 6.07 1.38
N PHE A 162 26.47 6.01 0.08
CA PHE A 162 26.74 4.76 -0.67
C PHE A 162 25.65 3.68 -0.47
N LEU A 163 24.39 4.09 -0.33
CA LEU A 163 23.28 3.16 -0.14
C LEU A 163 22.88 2.53 -1.47
N GLU A 164 22.71 1.21 -1.44
CA GLU A 164 22.06 0.50 -2.55
C GLU A 164 20.59 0.92 -2.68
N LEU A 165 20.19 1.20 -3.92
CA LEU A 165 18.82 1.55 -4.23
C LEU A 165 17.91 0.32 -4.04
N PRO A 166 16.77 0.45 -3.34
CA PRO A 166 15.81 -0.64 -3.13
C PRO A 166 14.98 -0.90 -4.40
N LEU A 167 15.65 -1.26 -5.49
CA LEU A 167 14.99 -1.67 -6.74
C LEU A 167 14.37 -3.05 -6.54
N THR A 168 13.06 -3.13 -6.75
CA THR A 168 12.30 -4.37 -6.62
C THR A 168 11.72 -4.73 -7.98
N ARG A 169 11.76 -6.01 -8.36
CA ARG A 169 11.13 -6.46 -9.61
C ARG A 169 9.62 -6.35 -9.52
N CYS A 170 9.02 -5.90 -10.61
CA CYS A 170 7.60 -5.96 -10.88
C CYS A 170 7.33 -7.28 -11.60
N GLY A 171 6.94 -8.32 -10.85
CA GLY A 171 6.69 -9.65 -11.41
C GLY A 171 6.05 -10.58 -10.39
N VAL A 172 5.49 -11.69 -10.89
CA VAL A 172 5.02 -12.83 -10.09
C VAL A 172 6.23 -13.60 -9.58
N GLU A 173 6.53 -13.53 -8.29
CA GLU A 173 7.63 -14.29 -7.70
C GLU A 173 7.38 -15.80 -7.84
N ARG A 174 8.24 -16.44 -8.66
CA ARG A 174 8.65 -17.85 -8.53
C ARG A 174 9.30 -18.02 -7.15
N ASP A 175 9.12 -19.19 -6.53
CA ASP A 175 9.61 -19.63 -5.21
C ASP A 175 8.57 -19.64 -4.06
N GLY A 176 7.33 -19.99 -4.36
CA GLY A 176 6.44 -20.62 -3.37
C GLY A 176 5.60 -19.70 -2.49
N VAL A 177 5.58 -18.39 -2.73
CA VAL A 177 4.64 -17.45 -2.09
C VAL A 177 3.81 -16.75 -3.16
N ALA A 178 2.50 -16.95 -3.12
CA ALA A 178 1.60 -16.71 -4.24
C ALA A 178 1.47 -15.23 -4.67
N VAL A 179 1.88 -15.01 -5.93
CA VAL A 179 1.17 -14.26 -6.99
C VAL A 179 -0.17 -13.65 -6.59
N TYR A 180 -0.23 -12.32 -6.63
CA TYR A 180 -1.49 -11.62 -6.77
C TYR A 180 -2.04 -11.79 -8.21
N PRO A 181 -3.32 -12.14 -8.40
CA PRO A 181 -4.31 -12.35 -7.37
C PRO A 181 -4.17 -13.77 -6.80
N PRO A 182 -4.41 -13.98 -5.49
CA PRO A 182 -4.85 -15.29 -5.03
C PRO A 182 -5.96 -15.74 -5.99
N ARG A 183 -5.96 -17.02 -6.37
CA ARG A 183 -7.06 -17.59 -7.15
C ARG A 183 -8.36 -17.35 -6.38
N TYR A 184 -9.08 -16.29 -6.71
CA TYR A 184 -10.42 -16.05 -6.22
C TYR A 184 -11.38 -16.65 -7.23
N SER A 185 -12.33 -17.45 -6.76
CA SER A 185 -13.41 -17.95 -7.59
C SER A 185 -14.16 -16.78 -8.24
N ALA A 186 -14.84 -17.04 -9.36
CA ALA A 186 -15.60 -16.06 -10.16
C ALA A 186 -16.66 -15.24 -9.37
N ALA A 187 -16.83 -15.51 -8.07
CA ALA A 187 -17.69 -14.79 -7.15
C ALA A 187 -16.91 -13.75 -6.31
N GLY A 188 -16.10 -12.89 -6.95
CA GLY A 188 -15.80 -11.50 -6.57
C GLY A 188 -15.42 -11.11 -5.12
N ARG A 189 -15.20 -12.04 -4.20
CA ARG A 189 -14.85 -11.77 -2.81
C ARG A 189 -13.64 -12.64 -2.46
N PRO A 190 -12.57 -12.07 -1.88
CA PRO A 190 -11.71 -12.88 -1.04
C PRO A 190 -12.61 -13.59 -0.04
N PRO A 191 -12.47 -14.90 0.19
CA PRO A 191 -13.17 -15.50 1.31
C PRO A 191 -12.88 -14.62 2.53
N PRO A 192 -13.89 -14.23 3.33
CA PRO A 192 -13.61 -13.63 4.63
C PRO A 192 -12.54 -14.49 5.28
N CYS A 193 -11.60 -13.83 5.98
CA CYS A 193 -10.61 -14.52 6.79
C CYS A 193 -11.26 -15.77 7.38
N GLY A 194 -10.85 -16.95 6.92
CA GLY A 194 -11.59 -18.19 7.14
C GLY A 194 -11.57 -18.67 8.59
N TYR A 195 -11.13 -17.80 9.49
CA TYR A 195 -10.91 -18.00 10.91
C TYR A 195 -11.59 -16.89 11.69
N ARG A 196 -12.21 -17.26 12.81
CA ARG A 196 -12.75 -16.30 13.78
C ARG A 196 -11.62 -15.52 14.42
N ASN A 197 -11.83 -14.23 14.59
CA ASN A 197 -10.89 -13.39 15.30
C ASN A 197 -10.88 -13.75 16.81
N PRO A 198 -9.74 -14.21 17.35
CA PRO A 198 -9.63 -14.64 18.75
C PRO A 198 -9.49 -13.48 19.74
N GLY A 199 -9.41 -12.23 19.26
CA GLY A 199 -9.28 -11.03 20.08
C GLY A 199 -7.85 -10.45 20.10
N PRO A 200 -7.57 -9.55 21.06
CA PRO A 200 -6.26 -8.91 21.24
C PRO A 200 -5.13 -9.91 21.51
N LEU A 201 -3.94 -9.62 20.96
CA LEU A 201 -2.73 -10.40 21.23
C LEU A 201 -2.36 -10.32 22.72
N ALA A 202 -2.37 -11.45 23.41
CA ALA A 202 -1.92 -11.53 24.80
C ALA A 202 -0.38 -11.40 24.89
N PRO A 203 0.17 -10.85 26.00
CA PRO A 203 1.61 -10.80 26.22
C PRO A 203 2.25 -12.20 26.13
N GLY A 204 3.29 -12.34 25.29
CA GLY A 204 4.01 -13.61 25.10
C GLY A 204 3.26 -14.69 24.32
N ALA A 205 2.01 -14.46 23.91
CA ALA A 205 1.26 -15.39 23.09
C ALA A 205 1.70 -15.32 21.62
N PRO A 206 1.58 -16.41 20.84
CA PRO A 206 1.79 -16.38 19.40
C PRO A 206 0.67 -15.60 18.71
N LEU A 207 0.92 -15.19 17.46
CA LEU A 207 -0.16 -14.79 16.57
C LEU A 207 -1.05 -16.01 16.29
N VAL A 208 -2.35 -15.78 16.12
CA VAL A 208 -3.32 -16.84 15.82
C VAL A 208 -4.06 -16.44 14.54
N GLN A 209 -4.28 -17.40 13.63
CA GLN A 209 -5.08 -17.13 12.43
C GLN A 209 -6.45 -16.57 12.81
N GLY A 210 -6.95 -15.58 12.07
CA GLY A 210 -8.13 -14.82 12.47
C GLY A 210 -7.84 -13.46 13.10
N MET A 211 -6.65 -13.27 13.67
CA MET A 211 -6.29 -12.00 14.30
C MET A 211 -6.30 -10.85 13.30
N ARG A 212 -6.80 -9.69 13.75
CA ARG A 212 -6.85 -8.46 12.96
C ARG A 212 -5.63 -7.59 13.20
N VAL A 213 -4.84 -7.38 12.16
CA VAL A 213 -3.60 -6.59 12.23
C VAL A 213 -3.81 -5.24 11.56
N VAL A 214 -3.39 -4.18 12.23
CA VAL A 214 -3.36 -2.84 11.65
C VAL A 214 -1.93 -2.37 11.55
N PHE A 215 -1.57 -1.85 10.39
CA PHE A 215 -0.27 -1.25 10.16
C PHE A 215 -0.34 0.28 10.20
N THR A 216 0.64 0.90 10.85
CA THR A 216 0.80 2.36 10.83
C THR A 216 2.27 2.76 10.88
N GLY A 217 2.55 4.01 10.52
CA GLY A 217 3.91 4.55 10.43
C GLY A 217 4.73 4.02 9.24
N PRO A 218 6.01 4.41 9.13
CA PRO A 218 6.97 3.82 8.21
C PRO A 218 7.38 2.41 8.63
N THR A 219 7.78 1.61 7.64
CA THR A 219 8.37 0.28 7.82
C THR A 219 9.63 0.14 6.98
N ARG A 220 10.58 -0.67 7.46
CA ARG A 220 11.81 -1.04 6.75
C ARG A 220 11.47 -1.96 5.58
N THR A 221 10.64 -2.95 5.86
CA THR A 221 9.98 -3.80 4.87
C THR A 221 8.87 -3.01 4.22
N GLU A 222 8.70 -3.22 2.93
CA GLU A 222 7.62 -2.60 2.21
C GLU A 222 6.24 -3.00 2.74
N ARG A 223 5.33 -2.01 2.87
CA ARG A 223 4.00 -2.23 3.45
C ARG A 223 3.23 -3.35 2.74
N GLY A 224 3.39 -3.49 1.43
CA GLY A 224 2.78 -4.58 0.67
C GLY A 224 3.25 -5.95 1.10
N ALA A 225 4.56 -6.17 1.13
CA ALA A 225 5.13 -7.43 1.58
C ALA A 225 4.67 -7.79 3.02
N LEU A 226 4.56 -6.81 3.92
CA LEU A 226 4.02 -7.05 5.27
C LEU A 226 2.55 -7.47 5.27
N VAL A 227 1.73 -6.85 4.41
CA VAL A 227 0.31 -7.20 4.25
C VAL A 227 0.18 -8.61 3.67
N ASP A 228 0.98 -8.93 2.66
CA ASP A 228 0.92 -10.22 1.97
C ASP A 228 1.41 -11.36 2.88
N ARG A 229 2.50 -11.16 3.62
CA ARG A 229 2.96 -12.11 4.64
C ARG A 229 1.93 -12.33 5.74
N ALA A 230 1.30 -11.27 6.23
CA ALA A 230 0.24 -11.38 7.23
C ALA A 230 -0.97 -12.18 6.70
N ALA A 231 -1.41 -11.88 5.48
CA ALA A 231 -2.52 -12.57 4.84
C ALA A 231 -2.20 -14.05 4.57
N ALA A 232 -0.99 -14.36 4.08
CA ALA A 232 -0.51 -15.72 3.86
C ALA A 232 -0.45 -16.53 5.17
N ALA A 233 -0.14 -15.86 6.28
CA ALA A 233 -0.18 -16.46 7.62
C ALA A 233 -1.59 -16.58 8.22
N GLY A 234 -2.66 -16.25 7.47
CA GLY A 234 -4.05 -16.36 7.92
C GLY A 234 -4.52 -15.22 8.83
N LEU A 235 -3.87 -14.07 8.81
CA LEU A 235 -4.26 -12.87 9.56
C LEU A 235 -5.10 -11.93 8.68
N GLU A 236 -6.00 -11.18 9.30
CA GLU A 236 -6.83 -10.18 8.61
C GLU A 236 -6.23 -8.79 8.77
N VAL A 237 -5.70 -8.20 7.69
CA VAL A 237 -5.21 -6.81 7.77
C VAL A 237 -6.37 -5.83 7.62
N THR A 238 -6.44 -4.81 8.48
CA THR A 238 -7.47 -3.77 8.38
C THR A 238 -6.87 -2.36 8.31
N ALA A 239 -7.60 -1.44 7.66
CA ALA A 239 -7.14 -0.07 7.46
C ALA A 239 -7.24 0.79 8.73
N SER A 240 -8.17 0.47 9.63
CA SER A 240 -8.49 1.22 10.84
C SER A 240 -8.34 0.36 12.10
N VAL A 241 -8.08 1.05 13.22
CA VAL A 241 -8.07 0.46 14.56
C VAL A 241 -9.49 0.48 15.13
N SER A 242 -9.92 -0.64 15.71
CA SER A 242 -11.23 -0.81 16.34
C SER A 242 -11.10 -1.73 17.57
N ARG A 243 -12.19 -1.93 18.32
CA ARG A 243 -12.23 -2.94 19.41
C ARG A 243 -11.99 -4.37 18.96
N ARG A 244 -12.10 -4.64 17.65
CA ARG A 244 -11.81 -5.95 17.06
C ARG A 244 -10.36 -6.06 16.61
N THR A 245 -9.55 -5.00 16.69
CA THR A 245 -8.15 -5.08 16.29
C THR A 245 -7.38 -5.93 17.29
N SER A 246 -6.64 -6.91 16.79
CA SER A 246 -5.85 -7.82 17.61
C SER A 246 -4.46 -7.28 17.92
N LEU A 247 -3.86 -6.59 16.94
CA LEU A 247 -2.50 -6.07 17.03
C LEU A 247 -2.34 -4.82 16.15
N LEU A 248 -1.67 -3.79 16.68
CA LEU A 248 -1.12 -2.70 15.90
C LEU A 248 0.38 -2.92 15.67
N VAL A 249 0.84 -2.74 14.43
CA VAL A 249 2.27 -2.82 14.08
C VAL A 249 2.78 -1.45 13.65
N THR A 250 3.82 -0.95 14.33
CA THR A 250 4.45 0.35 14.06
C THR A 250 5.87 0.43 14.60
N ASN A 251 6.79 1.00 13.80
CA ASN A 251 8.15 1.33 14.26
C ASN A 251 8.24 2.69 14.95
N GLU A 252 7.19 3.50 14.85
CA GLU A 252 7.11 4.78 15.57
C GLU A 252 6.69 4.58 17.03
N LYS A 253 7.13 5.51 17.89
CA LYS A 253 6.74 5.57 19.30
C LYS A 253 5.21 5.64 19.47
N HIS A 254 4.72 5.11 20.58
CA HIS A 254 3.31 5.11 20.92
C HIS A 254 2.71 6.53 20.83
N GLY A 255 1.59 6.68 20.11
CA GLY A 255 0.92 7.97 19.93
C GLY A 255 1.38 8.84 18.74
N ALA A 256 2.41 8.45 18.00
CA ALA A 256 2.90 9.21 16.83
C ALA A 256 1.86 9.34 15.71
N THR A 257 1.03 8.31 15.50
CA THR A 257 -0.02 8.29 14.47
C THR A 257 -1.42 8.32 15.07
N ARG A 258 -2.42 8.78 14.29
CA ARG A 258 -3.84 8.70 14.68
C ARG A 258 -4.25 7.27 15.04
N LYS A 259 -3.74 6.27 14.29
CA LYS A 259 -3.96 4.83 14.57
C LYS A 259 -3.30 4.38 15.87
N ALA A 260 -2.08 4.85 16.17
CA ALA A 260 -1.39 4.55 17.42
C ALA A 260 -2.11 5.15 18.64
N ARG A 261 -2.63 6.37 18.53
CA ARG A 261 -3.46 6.99 19.59
C ARG A 261 -4.76 6.21 19.81
N ALA A 262 -5.43 5.81 18.73
CA ALA A 262 -6.64 5.00 18.80
C ALA A 262 -6.38 3.62 19.43
N ALA A 263 -5.26 2.97 19.09
CA ALA A 263 -4.84 1.71 19.71
C ALA A 263 -4.61 1.86 21.21
N ALA A 264 -3.90 2.91 21.63
CA ALA A 264 -3.67 3.21 23.03
C ALA A 264 -4.98 3.40 23.82
N GLN A 265 -5.92 4.19 23.27
CA GLN A 265 -7.24 4.43 23.87
C GLN A 265 -8.09 3.17 24.00
N LEU A 266 -7.96 2.24 23.05
CA LEU A 266 -8.72 0.99 23.01
C LEU A 266 -7.98 -0.18 23.69
N GLY A 267 -6.79 0.05 24.25
CA GLY A 267 -5.98 -0.99 24.88
C GLY A 267 -5.46 -2.05 23.91
N ILE A 268 -5.31 -1.72 22.63
CA ILE A 268 -4.82 -2.64 21.61
C ILE A 268 -3.29 -2.77 21.74
N PRO A 269 -2.76 -4.00 21.84
CA PRO A 269 -1.31 -4.21 21.94
C PRO A 269 -0.60 -3.70 20.69
N THR A 270 0.62 -3.20 20.87
CA THR A 270 1.47 -2.71 19.78
C THR A 270 2.79 -3.46 19.76
N ARG A 271 3.27 -3.78 18.55
CA ARG A 271 4.60 -4.36 18.29
C ARG A 271 5.31 -3.56 17.23
N ASP A 272 6.64 -3.55 17.29
CA ASP A 272 7.42 -3.06 16.16
C ASP A 272 7.40 -4.07 15.00
N GLU A 273 7.90 -3.65 13.84
CA GLU A 273 7.95 -4.48 12.65
C GLU A 273 8.84 -5.72 12.84
N GLY A 274 9.98 -5.60 13.52
CA GLY A 274 10.90 -6.72 13.73
C GLY A 274 10.26 -7.79 14.61
N GLU A 275 9.61 -7.37 15.70
CA GLU A 275 8.82 -8.25 16.56
C GLU A 275 7.67 -8.90 15.80
N PHE A 276 6.95 -8.14 14.98
CA PHE A 276 5.85 -8.67 14.16
C PHE A 276 6.33 -9.72 13.16
N LEU A 277 7.46 -9.46 12.47
CA LEU A 277 8.06 -10.41 11.54
C LEU A 277 8.50 -11.70 12.25
N ALA A 278 9.08 -11.60 13.45
CA ALA A 278 9.43 -12.76 14.25
C ALA A 278 8.19 -13.58 14.67
N LEU A 279 7.10 -12.90 15.05
CA LEU A 279 5.83 -13.55 15.38
C LEU A 279 5.15 -14.22 14.18
N LEU A 280 5.38 -13.72 12.96
CA LEU A 280 4.83 -14.31 11.74
C LEU A 280 5.44 -15.66 11.39
N GLU A 281 6.64 -15.98 11.86
CA GLU A 281 7.30 -17.26 11.60
C GLU A 281 6.59 -18.45 12.28
N ALA A 282 5.75 -18.19 13.30
CA ALA A 282 5.08 -19.22 14.09
C ALA A 282 3.63 -18.84 14.44
N VAL A 283 2.81 -18.61 13.41
CA VAL A 283 1.37 -18.34 13.61
C VAL A 283 0.63 -19.64 13.97
N ALA A 284 -0.04 -19.62 15.12
CA ALA A 284 -0.85 -20.72 15.60
C ALA A 284 -2.16 -20.87 14.79
N PRO A 285 -2.65 -22.11 14.59
CA PRO A 285 -3.92 -22.35 13.91
C PRO A 285 -5.10 -21.65 14.59
N GLY A 286 -5.98 -21.04 13.79
CA GLY A 286 -7.19 -20.37 14.27
C GLY A 286 -8.41 -21.29 14.27
N VAL A 287 -9.53 -20.81 14.81
CA VAL A 287 -10.83 -21.50 14.74
C VAL A 287 -11.50 -21.16 13.41
N PRO A 288 -11.78 -22.11 12.52
CA PRO A 288 -12.43 -21.82 11.25
C PRO A 288 -13.79 -21.13 11.43
N GLU A 289 -14.10 -20.15 10.59
CA GLU A 289 -15.41 -19.53 10.53
C GLU A 289 -16.36 -20.51 9.83
N ALA A 290 -17.40 -20.97 10.53
CA ALA A 290 -18.36 -21.93 9.99
C ALA A 290 -18.97 -21.34 8.70
N THR A 291 -18.73 -22.00 7.57
CA THR A 291 -19.33 -21.62 6.30
C THR A 291 -20.84 -21.80 6.42
N THR A 292 -21.59 -20.72 6.52
CA THR A 292 -23.02 -20.74 6.20
C THR A 292 -23.13 -21.04 4.71
N LEU A 293 -23.19 -22.32 4.37
CA LEU A 293 -23.77 -22.78 3.11
C LEU A 293 -25.21 -22.27 3.10
N ALA A 294 -25.51 -21.29 2.24
CA ALA A 294 -26.89 -21.00 1.90
C ALA A 294 -27.49 -22.30 1.32
N PRO A 295 -28.70 -22.72 1.75
CA PRO A 295 -29.33 -23.90 1.17
C PRO A 295 -29.59 -23.67 -0.32
N ALA A 296 -29.43 -24.76 -1.08
CA ALA A 296 -29.56 -24.84 -2.54
C ALA A 296 -30.95 -24.42 -3.05
#